data_AF-X0ASB9-F1
#
_entry.id   AF-X0ASB9-F1
#
_cell.length_a   1.000
_cell.length_b   1.000
_cell.length_c   1.000
_cell.angle_alpha   90.00
_cell.angle_beta   90.00
_cell.angle_gamma   90.00
#
_symmetry.space_group_name_H-M   'P 1'
#
loop_
_entity.id
_entity.type
_entity.pdbx_description
1 polymer ?
#
loop_
_entity_poly.entity_id
_entity_poly.type
_entity_poly.pdbx_seq_one_letter_code
_entity_poly.pdbx_strand_id
1 'polypeptide(L)'
;MGWDAIRRLLGCEWFHRRWVIQESVLPKTAIFLCGSDSISMGDVFRGFDMAVNSLLARPRPMKKLKRGNTGEVRPVRVLRELRQALETNQNQFGLFWLMEHLRFTRATFAHDQIYSLLGVCNRQEAAATSVRYDLEPEEPYKRSAILHANIHGNLDFLGLCAPEQRDTLCSGSPGAPVLRTFAGPTWLPNWHSPKLRRCLGLSHIDHEESFFNASEAVPFSPTFEGEQLTVSGAMIDKISSIADFCPRDRALEFSDANSDLYQQYLDCWMSPNLIQMPSIGLKALYEL
;
A
#
# COMPACT_ATOMS: atom_id res chain seq x y z
N MET A 1 -2.99 7.76 27.36
CA MET A 1 -3.56 9.13 27.43
C MET A 1 -3.33 9.87 26.13
N GLY A 2 -2.12 10.33 25.77
CA GLY A 2 -1.91 11.06 24.50
C GLY A 2 -2.14 10.24 23.21
N TRP A 3 -1.68 8.99 23.16
CA TRP A 3 -1.81 8.13 21.97
C TRP A 3 -3.26 7.78 21.63
N ASP A 4 -4.11 7.59 22.65
CA ASP A 4 -5.52 7.23 22.46
C ASP A 4 -6.31 8.38 21.80
N ALA A 5 -5.98 9.63 22.14
CA ALA A 5 -6.54 10.81 21.52
C ALA A 5 -6.11 10.95 20.05
N ILE A 6 -4.82 10.72 19.76
CA ILE A 6 -4.29 10.70 18.39
C ILE A 6 -4.96 9.60 17.57
N ARG A 7 -5.14 8.41 18.13
CA ARG A 7 -5.83 7.30 17.46
C ARG A 7 -7.29 7.64 17.14
N ARG A 8 -7.99 8.30 18.06
CA ARG A 8 -9.37 8.77 17.84
C ARG A 8 -9.44 9.82 16.73
N LEU A 9 -8.49 10.77 16.72
CA LEU A 9 -8.40 11.78 15.68
C LEU A 9 -8.15 11.15 14.29
N LEU A 10 -7.21 10.21 14.19
CA LEU A 10 -6.92 9.49 12.95
C LEU A 10 -8.07 8.60 12.49
N GLY A 11 -8.92 8.13 13.41
CA GLY A 11 -10.13 7.39 13.10
C GLY A 11 -11.27 8.25 12.56
N CYS A 12 -11.12 9.58 12.50
CA CYS A 12 -12.11 10.44 11.86
C CYS A 12 -12.16 10.16 10.35
N GLU A 13 -13.37 10.07 9.80
CA GLU A 13 -13.63 9.81 8.38
C GLU A 13 -12.86 10.73 7.43
N TRP A 14 -12.57 11.97 7.85
CA TRP A 14 -11.77 12.91 7.06
C TRP A 14 -10.40 12.32 6.65
N PHE A 15 -9.66 11.68 7.57
CA PHE A 15 -8.35 11.07 7.26
C PHE A 15 -8.45 9.85 6.34
N HIS A 16 -9.64 9.28 6.22
CA HIS A 16 -9.90 8.14 5.35
C HIS A 16 -10.44 8.56 3.99
N ARG A 17 -10.75 9.84 3.73
CA ARG A 17 -11.20 10.28 2.40
C ARG A 17 -10.02 10.40 1.45
N ARG A 18 -10.19 9.89 0.23
CA ARG A 18 -9.17 9.96 -0.81
C ARG A 18 -8.87 11.40 -1.24
N TRP A 19 -9.91 12.21 -1.44
CA TRP A 19 -9.75 13.62 -1.85
C TRP A 19 -9.05 14.51 -0.82
N VAL A 20 -9.03 14.11 0.45
CA VAL A 20 -8.33 14.83 1.52
C VAL A 20 -6.84 14.98 1.27
N ILE A 21 -6.26 14.10 0.46
CA ILE A 21 -4.85 14.18 0.07
C ILE A 21 -4.58 15.53 -0.60
N GLN A 22 -5.31 15.86 -1.67
CA GLN A 22 -5.17 17.15 -2.34
C GLN A 22 -5.60 18.33 -1.45
N GLU A 23 -6.71 18.18 -0.71
CA GLU A 23 -7.22 19.23 0.20
C GLU A 23 -6.18 19.62 1.28
N SER A 24 -5.30 18.70 1.67
CA SER A 24 -4.34 18.91 2.76
C SER A 24 -2.94 19.32 2.31
N VAL A 25 -2.50 18.90 1.12
CA VAL A 25 -1.10 19.12 0.66
C VAL A 25 -0.94 20.22 -0.39
N LEU A 26 -1.97 20.50 -1.21
CA LEU A 26 -1.87 21.51 -2.27
C LEU A 26 -2.06 22.96 -1.79
N PRO A 27 -2.91 23.26 -0.80
CA PRO A 27 -3.07 24.64 -0.35
C PRO A 27 -1.80 25.18 0.32
N LYS A 28 -1.47 26.45 0.04
CA LYS A 28 -0.37 27.17 0.72
C LYS A 28 -0.55 27.19 2.25
N THR A 29 -1.79 27.34 2.68
CA THR A 29 -2.21 27.33 4.07
C THR A 29 -3.40 26.40 4.21
N ALA A 30 -3.27 25.40 5.09
CA ALA A 30 -4.32 24.45 5.42
C ALA A 30 -4.48 24.40 6.94
N ILE A 31 -5.73 24.45 7.39
CA ILE A 31 -6.11 24.37 8.80
C ILE A 31 -7.05 23.19 8.98
N PHE A 32 -6.88 22.45 10.07
CA PHE A 32 -7.78 21.40 10.50
C PHE A 32 -8.74 21.99 11.54
N LEU A 33 -10.04 21.79 11.33
CA LEU A 33 -11.11 22.27 12.20
C LEU A 33 -11.76 21.08 12.91
N CYS A 34 -11.94 21.19 14.23
CA CYS A 34 -12.61 20.20 15.05
C CYS A 34 -13.57 20.91 16.01
N GLY A 35 -14.84 21.04 15.63
CA GLY A 35 -15.80 21.84 16.40
C GLY A 35 -15.40 23.32 16.43
N SER A 36 -15.17 23.87 17.62
CA SER A 36 -14.67 25.24 17.81
C SER A 36 -13.16 25.36 17.73
N ASP A 37 -12.44 24.24 17.74
CA ASP A 37 -10.98 24.23 17.76
C ASP A 37 -10.40 24.24 16.34
N SER A 38 -9.26 24.92 16.19
CA SER A 38 -8.51 24.97 14.93
C SER A 38 -7.02 24.74 15.18
N ILE A 39 -6.38 24.02 14.28
CA ILE A 39 -4.93 23.79 14.31
C ILE A 39 -4.37 23.84 12.89
N SER A 40 -3.17 24.40 12.70
CA SER A 40 -2.57 24.40 11.35
C SER A 40 -2.18 22.98 10.95
N MET A 41 -2.29 22.64 9.66
CA MET A 41 -1.86 21.32 9.18
C MET A 41 -0.37 21.05 9.46
N GLY A 42 0.46 22.10 9.47
CA GLY A 42 1.87 21.98 9.86
C GLY A 42 2.03 21.54 11.32
N ASP A 43 1.22 22.08 12.24
CA ASP A 43 1.25 21.70 13.66
C ASP A 43 0.71 20.28 13.87
N VAL A 44 -0.32 19.91 13.09
CA VAL A 44 -0.83 18.53 13.05
C VAL A 44 0.29 17.57 12.68
N PHE A 45 1.01 17.80 11.57
CA PHE A 45 2.13 16.94 11.16
C PHE A 45 3.25 16.89 12.20
N ARG A 46 3.64 18.02 12.80
CA ARG A 46 4.66 18.03 13.88
C ARG A 46 4.21 17.24 15.10
N GLY A 47 2.94 17.35 15.50
CA GLY A 47 2.37 16.58 16.61
C GLY A 47 2.42 15.08 16.34
N PHE A 48 2.13 14.66 15.10
CA PHE A 48 2.26 13.26 14.69
C PHE A 48 3.71 12.77 14.72
N ASP A 49 4.66 13.56 14.23
CA ASP A 49 6.09 13.21 14.25
C ASP A 49 6.60 13.02 15.68
N MET A 50 6.24 13.94 16.57
CA MET A 50 6.57 13.82 18.00
C MET A 50 5.98 12.54 18.60
N ALA A 51 4.72 12.20 18.26
CA ALA A 51 4.06 11.00 18.75
C ALA A 51 4.71 9.71 18.22
N VAL A 52 4.99 9.64 16.91
CA VAL A 52 5.65 8.50 16.27
C VAL A 52 7.07 8.33 16.80
N ASN A 53 7.86 9.41 16.88
CA ASN A 53 9.21 9.35 17.44
C ASN A 53 9.19 8.91 18.91
N SER A 54 8.22 9.39 19.69
CA SER A 54 8.03 8.95 21.08
C SER A 54 7.63 7.48 21.19
N LEU A 55 6.86 6.95 20.24
CA LEU A 55 6.54 5.51 20.16
C LEU A 55 7.78 4.68 19.82
N LEU A 56 8.56 5.13 18.83
CA LEU A 56 9.77 4.45 18.39
C LEU A 56 10.89 4.51 19.44
N ALA A 57 10.98 5.58 20.22
CA ALA A 57 11.97 5.76 21.28
C ALA A 57 11.65 4.98 22.58
N ARG A 58 10.52 4.27 22.66
CA ARG A 58 10.16 3.49 23.86
C ARG A 58 11.22 2.43 24.20
N PRO A 59 11.55 2.24 25.49
CA PRO A 59 12.38 1.13 25.94
C PRO A 59 11.81 -0.22 25.48
N ARG A 60 12.68 -1.16 25.09
CA ARG A 60 12.29 -2.51 24.60
C ARG A 60 11.28 -3.25 25.50
N PRO A 61 11.36 -3.19 26.85
CA PRO A 61 10.37 -3.83 27.72
C PRO A 61 8.95 -3.23 27.56
N MET A 62 8.84 -1.91 27.38
CA MET A 62 7.55 -1.24 27.16
C MET A 62 6.99 -1.51 25.76
N LYS A 63 7.86 -1.69 24.75
CA LYS A 63 7.47 -2.13 23.40
C LYS A 63 6.85 -3.53 23.41
N LYS A 64 7.27 -4.42 24.33
CA LYS A 64 6.67 -5.76 24.53
C LYS A 64 5.29 -5.70 25.19
N LEU A 65 5.07 -4.75 26.11
CA LEU A 65 3.85 -4.66 26.92
C LEU A 65 2.68 -3.92 26.25
N LYS A 66 2.97 -2.88 25.44
CA LYS A 66 1.97 -2.15 24.63
C LYS A 66 2.57 -1.81 23.27
N ARG A 67 2.30 -2.65 22.29
CA ARG A 67 2.92 -2.55 20.97
C ARG A 67 2.18 -1.48 20.16
N GLY A 68 2.93 -0.55 19.56
CA GLY A 68 2.37 0.49 18.71
C GLY A 68 2.35 0.01 17.26
N ASN A 69 1.18 -0.11 16.64
CA ASN A 69 1.08 -0.31 15.20
C ASN A 69 1.21 1.05 14.50
N THR A 70 2.27 1.24 13.71
CA THR A 70 2.48 2.47 12.91
C THR A 70 1.68 2.47 11.61
N GLY A 71 0.94 1.40 11.29
CA GLY A 71 0.08 1.33 10.11
C GLY A 71 -1.00 2.43 10.08
N GLU A 72 -1.57 2.77 11.24
CA GLU A 72 -2.61 3.81 11.37
C GLU A 72 -2.06 5.24 11.08
N VAL A 73 -0.76 5.47 11.24
CA VAL A 73 -0.12 6.77 10.96
C VAL A 73 0.46 6.87 9.54
N ARG A 74 0.47 5.77 8.78
CA ARG A 74 1.09 5.72 7.44
C ARG A 74 0.53 6.78 6.49
N PRO A 75 -0.80 6.99 6.36
CA PRO A 75 -1.33 8.03 5.49
C PRO A 75 -0.82 9.42 5.87
N VAL A 76 -0.79 9.75 7.16
CA VAL A 76 -0.33 11.06 7.63
C VAL A 76 1.15 11.29 7.37
N ARG A 77 1.99 10.26 7.57
CA ARG A 77 3.41 10.35 7.22
C ARG A 77 3.61 10.64 5.74
N VAL A 78 2.86 9.94 4.88
CA VAL A 78 2.90 10.15 3.42
C VAL A 78 2.41 11.54 3.05
N LEU A 79 1.34 12.05 3.68
CA LEU A 79 0.85 13.42 3.45
C LEU A 79 1.90 14.48 3.81
N ARG A 80 2.64 14.29 4.91
CA ARG A 80 3.74 15.17 5.30
C ARG A 80 4.87 15.13 4.25
N GLU A 81 5.28 13.95 3.83
CA GLU A 81 6.34 13.78 2.81
C GLU A 81 5.93 14.40 1.47
N LEU A 82 4.67 14.21 1.06
CA LEU A 82 4.09 14.86 -0.12
C LEU A 82 4.17 16.37 -0.03
N ARG A 83 3.75 16.94 1.10
CA ARG A 83 3.78 18.39 1.31
C ARG A 83 5.21 18.92 1.25
N GLN A 84 6.15 18.24 1.91
CA GLN A 84 7.57 18.64 1.88
C GLN A 84 8.13 18.59 0.46
N ALA A 85 7.86 17.53 -0.31
CA ALA A 85 8.32 17.39 -1.69
C ALA A 85 7.74 18.48 -2.61
N LEU A 86 6.48 18.86 -2.39
CA LEU A 86 5.83 19.96 -3.13
C LEU A 86 6.43 21.32 -2.78
N GLU A 87 6.73 21.57 -1.50
CA GLU A 87 7.36 22.82 -1.03
C GLU A 87 8.81 22.97 -1.54
N THR A 88 9.57 21.87 -1.60
CA THR A 88 10.95 21.86 -2.10
C THR A 88 11.06 21.69 -3.61
N ASN A 89 9.93 21.53 -4.31
CA ASN A 89 9.84 21.20 -5.74
C ASN A 89 10.77 20.03 -6.13
N GLN A 90 10.92 19.07 -5.23
CA GLN A 90 11.67 17.83 -5.46
C GLN A 90 10.83 16.83 -6.27
N ASN A 91 11.50 15.81 -6.81
CA ASN A 91 10.90 14.75 -7.62
C ASN A 91 9.58 14.28 -7.02
N GLN A 92 8.51 14.43 -7.80
CA GLN A 92 7.17 14.01 -7.43
C GLN A 92 7.07 12.48 -7.46
N PHE A 93 6.35 11.93 -6.50
CA PHE A 93 6.16 10.50 -6.32
C PHE A 93 5.41 9.86 -7.50
N GLY A 94 5.80 8.64 -7.86
CA GLY A 94 5.08 7.86 -8.86
C GLY A 94 3.65 7.56 -8.43
N LEU A 95 2.72 7.52 -9.37
CA LEU A 95 1.28 7.32 -9.10
C LEU A 95 1.05 6.01 -8.35
N PHE A 96 1.67 4.91 -8.77
CA PHE A 96 1.47 3.60 -8.14
C PHE A 96 2.10 3.51 -6.76
N TRP A 97 3.22 4.21 -6.53
CA TRP A 97 3.77 4.37 -5.19
C TRP A 97 2.73 5.05 -4.28
N LEU A 98 2.14 6.16 -4.74
CA LEU A 98 1.10 6.86 -3.99
C LEU A 98 -0.12 5.98 -3.74
N MET A 99 -0.58 5.24 -4.76
CA MET A 99 -1.73 4.34 -4.63
C MET A 99 -1.49 3.26 -3.56
N GLU A 100 -0.32 2.65 -3.54
CA GLU A 100 0.02 1.65 -2.51
C GLU A 100 0.16 2.27 -1.12
N HIS A 101 0.80 3.43 -1.00
CA HIS A 101 1.09 4.08 0.28
C HIS A 101 -0.14 4.73 0.92
N LEU A 102 -1.11 5.11 0.09
CA LEU A 102 -2.36 5.73 0.49
C LEU A 102 -3.55 4.76 0.34
N ARG A 103 -3.31 3.45 0.17
CA ARG A 103 -4.35 2.42 -0.04
C ARG A 103 -5.45 2.35 1.02
N PHE A 104 -5.21 2.89 2.22
CA PHE A 104 -6.19 2.95 3.31
C PHE A 104 -7.16 4.13 3.20
N THR A 105 -6.95 5.02 2.22
CA THR A 105 -7.89 6.08 1.88
C THR A 105 -8.94 5.54 0.90
N ARG A 106 -10.16 6.03 1.06
CA ARG A 106 -11.38 5.52 0.46
C ARG A 106 -11.95 6.58 -0.46
N ALA A 107 -12.44 6.13 -1.59
CA ALA A 107 -13.26 6.94 -2.46
C ALA A 107 -14.60 6.25 -2.67
N THR A 108 -15.64 7.04 -2.96
CA THR A 108 -16.96 6.50 -3.30
C THR A 108 -16.93 5.87 -4.68
N PHE A 109 -16.28 6.51 -5.65
CA PHE A 109 -16.12 5.98 -7.01
C PHE A 109 -14.72 5.40 -7.19
N ALA A 110 -14.61 4.31 -7.93
CA ALA A 110 -13.32 3.66 -8.16
C ALA A 110 -12.34 4.55 -8.94
N HIS A 111 -12.81 5.36 -9.89
CA HIS A 111 -12.00 6.34 -10.62
C HIS A 111 -11.16 7.24 -9.71
N ASP A 112 -11.76 7.67 -8.59
CA ASP A 112 -11.15 8.60 -7.65
C ASP A 112 -9.92 8.02 -6.98
N GLN A 113 -9.71 6.70 -6.98
CA GLN A 113 -8.45 6.12 -6.51
C GLN A 113 -7.25 6.63 -7.32
N ILE A 114 -7.44 6.96 -8.60
CA ILE A 114 -6.42 7.60 -9.45
C ILE A 114 -6.60 9.11 -9.48
N TYR A 115 -7.80 9.60 -9.78
CA TYR A 115 -8.00 11.03 -10.09
C TYR A 115 -7.69 11.97 -8.93
N SER A 116 -7.92 11.51 -7.69
CA SER A 116 -7.51 12.22 -6.48
C SER A 116 -6.01 12.38 -6.29
N LEU A 117 -5.18 11.65 -7.04
CA LEU A 117 -3.72 11.70 -6.90
C LEU A 117 -3.04 12.50 -8.01
N LEU A 118 -3.74 12.81 -9.11
CA LEU A 118 -3.13 13.47 -10.28
C LEU A 118 -2.54 14.84 -9.97
N GLY A 119 -3.05 15.55 -8.96
CA GLY A 119 -2.50 16.84 -8.53
C GLY A 119 -1.20 16.74 -7.74
N VAL A 120 -0.84 15.54 -7.25
CA VAL A 120 0.30 15.32 -6.33
C VAL A 120 1.30 14.28 -6.82
N CYS A 121 0.94 13.48 -7.83
CA CYS A 121 1.83 12.52 -8.46
C CYS A 121 2.77 13.19 -9.47
N ASN A 122 3.71 12.40 -10.00
CA ASN A 122 4.64 12.83 -11.04
C ASN A 122 3.92 13.47 -12.25
N ARG A 123 4.42 14.63 -12.69
CA ARG A 123 3.87 15.41 -13.80
C ARG A 123 3.73 14.61 -15.10
N GLN A 124 4.65 13.69 -15.39
CA GLN A 124 4.60 12.87 -16.60
C GLN A 124 3.40 11.90 -16.56
N GLU A 125 3.19 11.22 -15.43
CA GLU A 125 2.04 10.33 -15.22
C GLU A 125 0.72 11.11 -15.14
N ALA A 126 0.74 12.28 -14.49
CA ALA A 126 -0.40 13.17 -14.39
C ALA A 126 -0.84 13.68 -15.77
N ALA A 127 0.10 14.16 -16.58
CA ALA A 127 -0.17 14.70 -17.91
C ALA A 127 -0.67 13.64 -18.90
N ALA A 128 -0.23 12.39 -18.73
CA ALA A 128 -0.67 11.27 -19.56
C ALA A 128 -2.05 10.71 -19.14
N THR A 129 -2.56 11.09 -17.97
CA THR A 129 -3.83 10.58 -17.44
C THR A 129 -4.93 11.64 -17.55
N SER A 130 -5.93 11.38 -18.41
CA SER A 130 -7.12 12.24 -18.52
C SER A 130 -8.23 11.79 -17.57
N VAL A 131 -8.92 12.76 -16.96
CA VAL A 131 -10.06 12.53 -16.07
C VAL A 131 -11.30 12.23 -16.92
N ARG A 132 -11.80 10.99 -16.84
CA ARG A 132 -12.85 10.42 -17.71
C ARG A 132 -13.75 9.45 -16.93
N TYR A 133 -14.81 9.99 -16.31
CA TYR A 133 -15.82 9.19 -15.60
C TYR A 133 -16.80 8.46 -16.53
N ASP A 134 -16.76 8.77 -17.83
CA ASP A 134 -17.52 8.08 -18.86
C ASP A 134 -16.95 6.69 -19.21
N LEU A 135 -15.70 6.41 -18.80
CA LEU A 135 -15.08 5.11 -18.93
C LEU A 135 -15.34 4.25 -17.69
N GLU A 136 -15.27 2.94 -17.81
CA GLU A 136 -15.25 2.07 -16.64
C GLU A 136 -13.92 2.24 -15.86
N PRO A 137 -13.91 2.11 -14.51
CA PRO A 137 -12.73 2.34 -13.67
C PRO A 137 -11.50 1.48 -14.03
N GLU A 138 -11.70 0.30 -14.57
CA GLU A 138 -10.63 -0.59 -15.04
C GLU A 138 -9.81 0.04 -16.15
N GLU A 139 -10.41 0.86 -17.00
CA GLU A 139 -9.72 1.47 -18.14
C GLU A 139 -8.63 2.47 -17.71
N PRO A 140 -8.89 3.47 -16.86
CA PRO A 140 -7.82 4.30 -16.32
C PRO A 140 -6.83 3.50 -15.48
N TYR A 141 -7.27 2.48 -14.72
CA TYR A 141 -6.35 1.62 -13.97
C TYR A 141 -5.35 0.92 -14.90
N LYS A 142 -5.86 0.32 -15.98
CA LYS A 142 -5.10 -0.39 -17.00
C LYS A 142 -4.10 0.53 -17.70
N ARG A 143 -4.57 1.70 -18.17
CA ARG A 143 -3.71 2.70 -18.81
C ARG A 143 -2.59 3.16 -17.89
N SER A 144 -2.91 3.45 -16.63
CA SER A 144 -1.90 3.89 -15.65
C SER A 144 -0.91 2.76 -15.30
N ALA A 145 -1.33 1.50 -15.25
CA ALA A 145 -0.43 0.36 -15.04
C ALA A 145 0.58 0.19 -16.20
N ILE A 146 0.09 0.27 -17.44
CA ILE A 146 0.93 0.20 -18.64
C ILE A 146 1.92 1.37 -18.67
N LEU A 147 1.43 2.58 -18.36
CA LEU A 147 2.26 3.77 -18.31
C LEU A 147 3.34 3.66 -17.23
N HIS A 148 2.98 3.21 -16.02
CA HIS A 148 3.92 2.98 -14.92
C HIS A 148 5.02 2.01 -15.34
N ALA A 149 4.65 0.88 -15.96
CA ALA A 149 5.62 -0.11 -16.46
C ALA A 149 6.59 0.51 -17.47
N ASN A 150 6.09 1.31 -18.40
CA ASN A 150 6.90 1.94 -19.44
C ASN A 150 7.82 3.03 -18.90
N ILE A 151 7.39 3.82 -17.92
CA ILE A 151 8.19 4.91 -17.34
C ILE A 151 9.25 4.36 -16.39
N HIS A 152 8.88 3.42 -15.53
CA HIS A 152 9.72 2.97 -14.42
C HIS A 152 10.45 1.66 -14.68
N GLY A 153 10.15 0.97 -15.78
CA GLY A 153 10.82 -0.27 -16.13
C GLY A 153 10.58 -1.42 -15.14
N ASN A 154 9.44 -1.43 -14.44
CA ASN A 154 9.11 -2.47 -13.47
C ASN A 154 7.61 -2.84 -13.49
N LEU A 155 7.30 -3.99 -12.88
CA LEU A 155 5.95 -4.54 -12.76
C LEU A 155 5.57 -4.76 -11.28
N ASP A 156 6.06 -3.91 -10.38
CA ASP A 156 5.91 -4.10 -8.93
C ASP A 156 4.44 -4.15 -8.49
N PHE A 157 3.56 -3.57 -9.29
CA PHE A 157 2.11 -3.61 -9.07
C PHE A 157 1.53 -5.03 -9.14
N LEU A 158 2.20 -5.98 -9.79
CA LEU A 158 1.78 -7.39 -9.78
C LEU A 158 1.75 -7.98 -8.37
N GLY A 159 2.56 -7.42 -7.46
CA GLY A 159 2.49 -7.76 -6.04
C GLY A 159 1.16 -7.39 -5.36
N LEU A 160 0.25 -6.69 -6.04
CA LEU A 160 -1.06 -6.25 -5.55
C LEU A 160 -2.23 -6.91 -6.30
N CYS A 161 -1.96 -8.00 -7.03
CA CYS A 161 -2.94 -8.70 -7.89
C CYS A 161 -3.44 -10.02 -7.27
N ALA A 162 -3.72 -10.05 -5.96
CA ALA A 162 -4.15 -11.28 -5.31
C ALA A 162 -5.63 -11.61 -5.60
N PRO A 163 -6.01 -12.90 -5.68
CA PRO A 163 -7.39 -13.30 -5.93
C PRO A 163 -8.40 -12.71 -4.95
N GLU A 164 -8.04 -12.57 -3.66
CA GLU A 164 -8.95 -12.07 -2.62
C GLU A 164 -9.27 -10.57 -2.77
N GLN A 165 -8.49 -9.86 -3.60
CA GLN A 165 -8.64 -8.42 -3.89
C GLN A 165 -9.52 -8.17 -5.11
N ARG A 166 -9.92 -9.23 -5.83
CA ARG A 166 -10.81 -9.16 -6.99
C ARG A 166 -12.29 -9.15 -6.58
N ASP A 167 -12.60 -8.38 -5.54
CA ASP A 167 -13.93 -8.23 -4.99
C ASP A 167 -14.76 -7.21 -5.79
N THR A 168 -15.52 -6.38 -5.10
CA THR A 168 -16.42 -5.41 -5.71
C THR A 168 -15.80 -4.03 -5.79
N LEU A 169 -16.19 -3.27 -6.80
CA LEU A 169 -15.90 -1.86 -6.92
C LEU A 169 -17.19 -1.07 -7.10
N CYS A 170 -17.16 0.20 -6.71
CA CYS A 170 -18.23 1.13 -7.00
C CYS A 170 -17.92 1.93 -8.28
N SER A 171 -18.84 1.86 -9.23
CA SER A 171 -18.79 2.53 -10.54
C SER A 171 -20.08 3.32 -10.78
N GLY A 172 -20.21 3.94 -11.94
CA GLY A 172 -21.39 4.73 -12.32
C GLY A 172 -21.23 6.21 -12.04
N SER A 173 -22.38 6.90 -11.93
CA SER A 173 -22.43 8.37 -11.80
C SER A 173 -22.88 8.81 -10.41
N PRO A 174 -22.60 10.05 -9.99
CA PRO A 174 -23.02 10.62 -8.70
C PRO A 174 -24.51 10.51 -8.34
N GLY A 175 -25.40 10.21 -9.29
CA GLY A 175 -26.83 9.96 -9.07
C GLY A 175 -27.28 8.50 -9.14
N ALA A 176 -26.40 7.58 -9.53
CA ALA A 176 -26.69 6.15 -9.69
C ALA A 176 -25.40 5.33 -9.49
N PRO A 177 -24.90 5.22 -8.24
CA PRO A 177 -23.74 4.38 -7.94
C PRO A 177 -24.11 2.91 -8.11
N VAL A 178 -23.23 2.14 -8.73
CA VAL A 178 -23.40 0.71 -8.99
C VAL A 178 -22.23 -0.05 -8.39
N LEU A 179 -22.52 -0.92 -7.43
CA LEU A 179 -21.57 -1.90 -6.92
C LEU A 179 -21.55 -3.11 -7.86
N ARG A 180 -20.38 -3.43 -8.42
CA ARG A 180 -20.19 -4.59 -9.31
C ARG A 180 -18.87 -5.28 -9.08
N THR A 181 -18.73 -6.50 -9.58
CA THR A 181 -17.46 -7.23 -9.56
C THR A 181 -16.40 -6.52 -10.40
N PHE A 182 -15.16 -6.50 -9.93
CA PHE A 182 -14.01 -6.00 -10.70
C PHE A 182 -13.74 -6.91 -11.90
N ALA A 183 -13.81 -6.32 -13.10
CA ALA A 183 -13.75 -7.05 -14.37
C ALA A 183 -12.41 -6.87 -15.11
N GLY A 184 -11.40 -6.28 -14.47
CA GLY A 184 -10.12 -5.99 -15.12
C GLY A 184 -9.27 -7.24 -15.37
N PRO A 185 -8.15 -7.13 -16.09
CA PRO A 185 -7.22 -8.23 -16.28
C PRO A 185 -6.70 -8.82 -14.96
N THR A 186 -6.21 -10.06 -14.98
CA THR A 186 -5.65 -10.71 -13.78
C THR A 186 -4.38 -10.03 -13.26
N TRP A 187 -3.62 -9.39 -14.16
CA TRP A 187 -2.43 -8.62 -13.83
C TRP A 187 -2.72 -7.19 -13.37
N LEU A 188 -3.99 -6.75 -13.38
CA LEU A 188 -4.39 -5.41 -12.96
C LEU A 188 -4.90 -5.41 -11.51
N PRO A 189 -4.32 -4.60 -10.60
CA PRO A 189 -4.81 -4.49 -9.23
C PRO A 189 -6.20 -3.85 -9.18
N ASN A 190 -7.07 -4.37 -8.31
CA ASN A 190 -8.27 -3.65 -7.92
C ASN A 190 -7.93 -2.64 -6.80
N TRP A 191 -7.56 -1.44 -7.20
CA TRP A 191 -7.17 -0.36 -6.28
C TRP A 191 -8.29 0.12 -5.36
N HIS A 192 -9.54 -0.24 -5.66
CA HIS A 192 -10.70 0.10 -4.84
C HIS A 192 -10.98 -0.96 -3.77
N SER A 193 -10.31 -2.12 -3.80
CA SER A 193 -10.55 -3.18 -2.83
C SER A 193 -10.14 -2.76 -1.42
N PRO A 194 -11.02 -2.92 -0.40
CA PRO A 194 -10.65 -2.71 1.00
C PRO A 194 -9.63 -3.75 1.50
N LYS A 195 -9.43 -4.84 0.76
CA LYS A 195 -8.48 -5.92 1.06
C LYS A 195 -7.14 -5.74 0.35
N LEU A 196 -6.93 -4.59 -0.31
CA LEU A 196 -5.68 -4.34 -1.03
C LEU A 196 -4.47 -4.39 -0.09
N ARG A 197 -3.56 -5.31 -0.39
CA ARG A 197 -2.34 -5.64 0.34
C ARG A 197 -1.29 -6.17 -0.63
N ARG A 198 -0.03 -5.84 -0.40
CA ARG A 198 1.06 -6.41 -1.18
C ARG A 198 1.27 -7.86 -0.74
N CYS A 199 1.10 -8.78 -1.68
CA CYS A 199 1.28 -10.23 -1.50
C CYS A 199 2.64 -10.71 -2.02
N LEU A 200 3.30 -9.94 -2.89
CA LEU A 200 4.64 -10.24 -3.40
C LEU A 200 5.52 -8.98 -3.42
N GLY A 201 6.79 -9.15 -3.11
CA GLY A 201 7.78 -8.08 -3.06
C GLY A 201 7.70 -7.23 -1.78
N LEU A 202 8.72 -6.39 -1.58
CA LEU A 202 8.77 -5.44 -0.46
C LEU A 202 7.94 -4.19 -0.78
N SER A 203 7.27 -3.63 0.23
CA SER A 203 6.62 -2.31 0.11
C SER A 203 7.70 -1.24 0.16
N HIS A 204 7.88 -0.44 -0.90
CA HIS A 204 8.93 0.57 -1.05
C HIS A 204 8.69 1.83 -0.18
N ILE A 205 8.45 1.62 1.12
CA ILE A 205 8.15 2.70 2.05
C ILE A 205 9.36 3.60 2.29
N ASP A 206 10.57 3.09 2.16
CA ASP A 206 11.79 3.83 2.53
C ASP A 206 13.00 3.54 1.60
N HIS A 207 12.80 2.93 0.42
CA HIS A 207 13.92 2.41 -0.37
C HIS A 207 13.85 2.74 -1.87
N GLU A 208 14.71 3.67 -2.29
CA GLU A 208 15.15 3.87 -3.68
C GLU A 208 16.04 2.71 -4.19
N GLU A 209 16.40 1.75 -3.34
CA GLU A 209 17.35 0.71 -3.68
C GLU A 209 16.68 -0.49 -4.37
N SER A 210 17.17 -0.79 -5.57
CA SER A 210 17.03 -2.06 -6.28
C SER A 210 17.74 -3.17 -5.50
N PHE A 211 17.16 -3.64 -4.39
CA PHE A 211 17.73 -4.75 -3.61
C PHE A 211 17.77 -6.07 -4.40
N PHE A 212 16.92 -6.21 -5.40
CA PHE A 212 16.77 -7.43 -6.17
C PHE A 212 17.01 -7.14 -7.64
N ASN A 213 18.15 -7.62 -8.17
CA ASN A 213 18.47 -7.58 -9.60
C ASN A 213 18.61 -9.00 -10.16
N ALA A 214 17.66 -9.88 -9.83
CA ALA A 214 17.67 -11.26 -10.32
C ALA A 214 17.54 -11.35 -11.85
N SER A 215 17.06 -10.29 -12.49
CA SER A 215 16.93 -10.18 -13.94
C SER A 215 18.20 -9.73 -14.65
N GLU A 216 19.16 -9.09 -13.97
CA GLU A 216 20.42 -8.50 -14.49
C GLU A 216 20.43 -8.13 -15.99
N ALA A 217 20.70 -9.10 -16.88
CA ALA A 217 20.86 -8.91 -18.33
C ALA A 217 19.56 -9.13 -19.16
N VAL A 218 18.47 -9.58 -18.55
CA VAL A 218 17.20 -9.81 -19.24
C VAL A 218 16.55 -8.44 -19.55
N PRO A 219 16.30 -8.11 -20.82
CA PRO A 219 15.71 -6.84 -21.18
C PRO A 219 14.28 -6.73 -20.62
N PHE A 220 13.96 -5.57 -20.05
CA PHE A 220 12.59 -5.26 -19.65
C PHE A 220 11.74 -4.93 -20.89
N SER A 221 11.01 -5.93 -21.38
CA SER A 221 10.16 -5.80 -22.57
C SER A 221 8.77 -6.46 -22.39
N PRO A 222 7.95 -5.99 -21.42
CA PRO A 222 6.60 -6.50 -21.28
C PRO A 222 5.74 -6.11 -22.49
N THR A 223 4.85 -6.99 -22.93
CA THR A 223 3.81 -6.67 -23.91
C THR A 223 2.42 -6.76 -23.27
N PHE A 224 1.59 -5.75 -23.55
CA PHE A 224 0.22 -5.66 -23.06
C PHE A 224 -0.73 -5.79 -24.26
N GLU A 225 -1.37 -6.95 -24.40
CA GLU A 225 -2.25 -7.27 -25.53
C GLU A 225 -3.66 -7.56 -25.04
N GLY A 226 -4.53 -6.55 -25.12
CA GLY A 226 -5.88 -6.66 -24.57
C GLY A 226 -5.81 -6.96 -23.07
N GLU A 227 -6.28 -8.15 -22.68
CA GLU A 227 -6.32 -8.61 -21.29
C GLU A 227 -5.08 -9.42 -20.88
N GLN A 228 -4.11 -9.60 -21.78
CA GLN A 228 -2.93 -10.41 -21.53
C GLN A 228 -1.70 -9.53 -21.29
N LEU A 229 -0.88 -9.95 -20.33
CA LEU A 229 0.45 -9.42 -20.07
C LEU A 229 1.45 -10.54 -20.34
N THR A 230 2.36 -10.32 -21.29
CA THR A 230 3.46 -11.23 -21.58
C THR A 230 4.76 -10.62 -21.08
N VAL A 231 5.55 -11.42 -20.37
CA VAL A 231 6.85 -11.04 -19.83
C VAL A 231 7.86 -12.14 -20.12
N SER A 232 9.11 -11.74 -20.36
CA SER A 232 10.25 -12.66 -20.43
C SER A 232 10.84 -12.84 -19.03
N GLY A 233 11.20 -14.06 -18.67
CA GLY A 233 11.81 -14.36 -17.39
C GLY A 233 12.52 -15.70 -17.39
N ALA A 234 13.33 -15.94 -16.37
CA ALA A 234 13.94 -17.23 -16.11
C ALA A 234 13.11 -17.99 -15.08
N MET A 235 12.84 -19.28 -15.33
CA MET A 235 12.27 -20.16 -14.31
C MET A 235 13.37 -20.46 -13.29
N ILE A 236 13.23 -19.93 -12.08
CA ILE A 236 14.18 -20.18 -10.99
C ILE A 236 13.86 -21.53 -10.34
N ASP A 237 12.61 -21.73 -9.93
CA ASP A 237 12.15 -22.95 -9.26
C ASP A 237 10.63 -23.10 -9.39
N LYS A 238 10.10 -24.26 -8.98
CA LYS A 238 8.68 -24.57 -8.94
C LYS A 238 8.26 -24.92 -7.51
N ILE A 239 7.32 -24.16 -6.97
CA ILE A 239 6.66 -24.50 -5.70
C ILE A 239 5.92 -25.84 -5.90
N SER A 240 6.39 -26.90 -5.25
CA SER A 240 5.84 -28.25 -5.36
C SER A 240 4.59 -28.43 -4.49
N SER A 241 4.53 -27.74 -3.36
CA SER A 241 3.39 -27.75 -2.44
C SER A 241 3.32 -26.45 -1.64
N ILE A 242 2.08 -26.05 -1.30
CA ILE A 242 1.80 -24.95 -0.38
C ILE A 242 1.07 -25.58 0.79
N ALA A 243 1.58 -25.38 2.01
CA ALA A 243 0.90 -25.78 3.23
C ALA A 243 0.41 -24.55 3.97
N ASP A 244 -0.69 -24.70 4.71
CA ASP A 244 -1.12 -23.67 5.64
C ASP A 244 -0.10 -23.58 6.77
N PHE A 245 0.67 -22.48 6.81
CA PHE A 245 1.57 -22.19 7.93
C PHE A 245 0.78 -22.02 9.24
N CYS A 246 -0.44 -21.47 9.13
CA CYS A 246 -1.31 -21.18 10.25
C CYS A 246 -2.76 -21.54 9.87
N PRO A 247 -3.49 -22.27 10.74
CA PRO A 247 -4.94 -22.46 10.59
C PRO A 247 -5.67 -21.11 10.42
N ARG A 248 -6.66 -21.03 9.53
CA ARG A 248 -7.33 -19.74 9.20
C ARG A 248 -7.97 -19.06 10.41
N ASP A 249 -8.46 -19.84 11.37
CA ASP A 249 -9.02 -19.36 12.64
C ASP A 249 -7.98 -18.63 13.50
N ARG A 250 -6.69 -18.91 13.31
CA ARG A 250 -5.56 -18.25 13.98
C ARG A 250 -4.85 -17.22 13.11
N ALA A 251 -5.35 -16.92 11.91
CA ALA A 251 -4.74 -15.93 11.01
C ALA A 251 -4.70 -14.51 11.61
N LEU A 252 -5.66 -14.17 12.48
CA LEU A 252 -5.65 -12.91 13.22
C LEU A 252 -4.46 -12.82 14.18
N GLU A 253 -4.07 -13.93 14.81
CA GLU A 253 -2.87 -13.99 15.64
C GLU A 253 -1.64 -13.69 14.76
N PHE A 254 -1.56 -14.28 13.57
CA PHE A 254 -0.43 -14.01 12.67
C PHE A 254 -0.39 -12.56 12.16
N SER A 255 -1.54 -11.90 12.05
CA SER A 255 -1.63 -10.48 11.65
C SER A 255 -1.34 -9.54 12.81
N ASP A 256 -1.51 -10.03 14.04
CA ASP A 256 -1.09 -9.34 15.25
C ASP A 256 0.40 -9.60 15.46
N ALA A 257 1.21 -8.58 15.19
CA ALA A 257 2.63 -8.62 15.52
C ALA A 257 2.88 -9.00 16.98
N ASN A 258 1.85 -8.91 17.83
CA ASN A 258 1.86 -9.17 19.26
C ASN A 258 1.58 -10.60 19.69
N SER A 259 1.09 -11.45 18.80
CA SER A 259 0.79 -12.82 19.16
C SER A 259 2.05 -13.63 19.37
N ASP A 260 1.94 -14.67 20.21
CA ASP A 260 3.00 -15.65 20.38
C ASP A 260 3.31 -16.35 19.05
N LEU A 261 2.29 -16.55 18.21
CA LEU A 261 2.43 -17.18 16.90
C LEU A 261 3.29 -16.34 15.93
N TYR A 262 3.08 -15.03 15.87
CA TYR A 262 3.89 -14.13 15.03
C TYR A 262 5.34 -14.06 15.54
N GLN A 263 5.55 -14.07 16.86
CA GLN A 263 6.90 -14.11 17.44
C GLN A 263 7.61 -15.44 17.12
N GLN A 264 6.93 -16.58 17.28
CA GLN A 264 7.48 -17.89 16.93
C GLN A 264 7.87 -17.98 15.45
N TYR A 265 7.05 -17.43 14.56
CA TYR A 265 7.40 -17.33 13.14
C TYR A 265 8.65 -16.48 12.92
N LEU A 266 8.73 -15.30 13.53
CA LEU A 266 9.88 -14.42 13.39
C LEU A 266 11.16 -15.10 13.93
N ASP A 267 11.08 -15.74 15.09
CA ASP A 267 12.19 -16.44 15.72
C ASP A 267 12.66 -17.64 14.88
N CYS A 268 11.73 -18.35 14.22
CA CYS A 268 12.05 -19.44 13.29
C CYS A 268 12.86 -18.95 12.09
N TRP A 269 12.47 -17.84 11.46
CA TRP A 269 13.18 -17.26 10.33
C TRP A 269 14.50 -16.58 10.71
N MET A 270 14.60 -16.06 11.93
CA MET A 270 15.80 -15.37 12.43
C MET A 270 16.81 -16.31 13.08
N SER A 271 16.46 -17.59 13.29
CA SER A 271 17.35 -18.60 13.87
C SER A 271 18.23 -19.24 12.79
N PRO A 272 19.56 -19.21 12.94
CA PRO A 272 20.50 -19.72 11.94
C PRO A 272 20.48 -21.25 11.75
N ASN A 273 19.73 -21.99 12.58
CA ASN A 273 19.69 -23.46 12.58
C ASN A 273 18.30 -23.97 12.18
N LEU A 274 17.94 -23.83 10.91
CA LEU A 274 16.69 -24.35 10.33
C LEU A 274 16.63 -25.90 10.24
N ILE A 275 17.68 -26.63 10.62
CA ILE A 275 17.83 -28.06 10.30
C ILE A 275 17.42 -29.01 11.44
N GLN A 276 17.28 -28.55 12.69
CA GLN A 276 16.97 -29.46 13.80
C GLN A 276 15.98 -28.85 14.79
N MET A 277 14.68 -28.99 14.52
CA MET A 277 13.67 -28.91 15.58
C MET A 277 12.54 -29.94 15.41
N PRO A 278 11.91 -30.36 16.52
CA PRO A 278 11.00 -31.49 16.54
C PRO A 278 9.69 -31.16 15.83
N SER A 279 9.09 -32.20 15.27
CA SER A 279 7.85 -32.24 14.50
C SER A 279 6.70 -31.42 15.11
N ILE A 280 6.57 -30.16 14.72
CA ILE A 280 5.30 -29.44 14.63
C ILE A 280 4.99 -29.33 13.14
N GLY A 281 4.50 -30.42 12.53
CA GLY A 281 4.10 -30.45 11.11
C GLY A 281 5.17 -30.04 10.07
N LEU A 282 6.40 -29.76 10.50
CA LEU A 282 7.54 -29.34 9.69
C LEU A 282 8.18 -30.56 9.02
N LYS A 283 7.59 -31.01 7.92
CA LYS A 283 8.37 -31.61 6.84
C LYS A 283 8.62 -30.53 5.79
N ALA A 284 9.59 -29.66 6.08
CA ALA A 284 10.32 -29.00 5.01
C ALA A 284 11.19 -30.09 4.35
N LEU A 285 10.70 -30.67 3.26
CA LEU A 285 11.48 -31.56 2.41
C LEU A 285 12.51 -30.72 1.66
N TYR A 286 13.67 -30.54 2.26
CA TYR A 286 14.91 -30.37 1.50
C TYR A 286 15.49 -31.77 1.29
N GLU A 287 15.12 -32.40 0.19
CA GLU A 287 15.97 -33.41 -0.45
C GLU A 287 16.41 -32.82 -1.80
N LEU A 288 17.73 -32.77 -1.98
CA LEU A 288 18.43 -32.36 -3.20
C LEU A 288 18.08 -33.27 -4.39
#